data_AF-A0A3M2SE10-F1
#
_entry.id   AF-A0A3M2SE10-F1
#
_cell.length_a   1.000
_cell.length_b   1.000
_cell.length_c   1.000
_cell.angle_alpha   90.00
_cell.angle_beta   90.00
_cell.angle_gamma   90.00
#
_symmetry.space_group_name_H-M   'P 1'
#
loop_
_entity.id
_entity.type
_entity.pdbx_description
1 polymer ?
#
loop_
_entity_poly.entity_id
_entity_poly.type
_entity_poly.pdbx_seq_one_letter_code
_entity_poly.pdbx_strand_id
1 'polypeptide(L)'
;MDTIYKGRCSGSFESSKLLMASSIGPKGRQLFRGGGHFGPDFVAMFSSAFQCHYITPKSGCHLSVVVGFLRPGSDPGEVTVNSSDPLVQPNINLNFFADDLDIIPMREDLKVA
;
A
#
# COMPACT_ATOMS: atom_id res chain seq x y z
N MET A 1 -15.53 -38.78 6.24
CA MET A 1 -15.91 -38.15 4.97
C MET A 1 -16.23 -36.69 5.30
N ASP A 2 -15.38 -35.68 5.11
CA ASP A 2 -14.07 -35.60 4.47
C ASP A 2 -13.21 -34.56 5.19
N THR A 3 -12.00 -34.98 5.53
CA THR A 3 -10.93 -34.14 6.09
C THR A 3 -10.13 -33.60 4.92
N ILE A 4 -10.41 -32.38 4.47
CA ILE A 4 -9.63 -31.75 3.38
C ILE A 4 -8.52 -30.88 4.01
N TYR A 5 -7.29 -31.30 3.72
CA TYR A 5 -6.00 -30.76 4.11
C TYR A 5 -5.95 -29.21 4.22
N LYS A 6 -5.69 -28.70 5.43
CA LYS A 6 -5.10 -27.37 5.64
C LYS A 6 -3.71 -27.34 5.01
N GLY A 7 -3.60 -26.82 3.78
CA GLY A 7 -2.33 -26.41 3.19
C GLY A 7 -1.73 -25.26 3.98
N ARG A 8 -0.73 -25.56 4.79
CA ARG A 8 0.05 -24.60 5.57
C ARG A 8 1.02 -23.87 4.63
N CYS A 9 0.61 -22.75 4.04
CA CYS A 9 1.57 -21.77 3.51
C CYS A 9 2.11 -20.96 4.70
N SER A 10 3.00 -21.57 5.48
CA SER A 10 3.84 -20.85 6.45
C SER A 10 4.93 -20.11 5.68
N GLY A 11 4.58 -18.97 5.12
CA GLY A 11 5.53 -17.95 4.71
C GLY A 11 5.31 -16.74 5.61
N SER A 12 6.14 -16.58 6.62
CA SER A 12 6.26 -15.31 7.33
C SER A 12 6.73 -14.28 6.30
N PHE A 13 5.83 -13.44 5.79
CA PHE A 13 6.20 -12.33 4.91
C PHE A 13 6.65 -11.16 5.79
N GLU A 14 7.96 -11.13 6.06
CA GLU A 14 8.62 -10.02 6.71
C GLU A 14 8.87 -8.92 5.65
N SER A 15 7.88 -8.05 5.45
CA SER A 15 7.97 -6.84 4.57
C SER A 15 9.04 -5.83 5.04
N SER A 16 9.63 -6.04 6.21
CA SER A 16 10.39 -5.03 6.96
C SER A 16 11.85 -4.85 6.54
N LYS A 17 12.40 -5.63 5.60
CA LYS A 17 13.86 -5.66 5.37
C LYS A 17 14.38 -4.93 4.13
N LEU A 18 13.53 -4.39 3.25
CA LEU A 18 14.01 -3.78 1.99
C LEU A 18 14.00 -2.26 1.94
N LEU A 19 13.60 -1.58 3.01
CA LEU A 19 13.60 -0.12 3.06
C LEU A 19 14.33 0.35 4.32
N MET A 20 15.63 0.67 4.21
CA MET A 20 16.32 1.69 5.03
C MET A 20 17.82 1.69 4.72
N ALA A 21 18.19 2.33 3.61
CA ALA A 21 19.44 3.08 3.57
C ALA A 21 19.06 4.56 3.73
N SER A 22 18.89 5.01 4.98
CA SER A 22 18.72 6.44 5.27
C SER A 22 20.07 7.02 5.67
N SER A 23 20.53 8.02 4.93
CA SER A 23 21.61 8.90 5.40
C SER A 23 20.97 10.20 5.90
N ILE A 24 21.30 10.58 7.13
CA ILE A 24 20.82 11.78 7.80
C ILE A 24 21.62 12.97 7.25
N GLY A 25 20.97 13.88 6.52
CA GLY A 25 21.58 15.14 6.11
C GLY A 25 21.72 16.13 7.30
N PRO A 26 22.61 17.13 7.22
CA PRO A 26 22.97 18.04 8.32
C PRO A 26 21.86 18.99 8.81
N LYS A 27 20.58 18.73 8.49
CA LYS A 27 19.41 19.48 8.95
C LYS A 27 18.23 18.58 9.38
N GLY A 28 18.46 17.30 9.66
CA GLY A 28 17.40 16.37 10.08
C GLY A 28 16.34 16.07 9.01
N ARG A 29 16.56 16.51 7.76
CA ARG A 29 15.75 16.10 6.61
C ARG A 29 16.28 14.78 6.08
N GLN A 30 15.40 13.78 6.04
CA GLN A 30 15.67 12.50 5.39
C GLN A 30 15.87 12.78 3.90
N LEU A 31 17.12 12.71 3.45
CA LEU A 31 17.48 13.07 2.07
C LEU A 31 17.36 11.83 1.19
N PHE A 32 16.16 11.54 0.69
CA PHE A 32 15.97 10.52 -0.32
C PHE A 32 16.43 11.04 -1.70
N ARG A 33 17.74 11.16 -1.92
CA ARG A 33 18.27 11.42 -3.26
C ARG A 33 18.15 10.14 -4.10
N GLY A 34 17.11 10.07 -4.94
CA GLY A 34 17.05 9.15 -6.08
C GLY A 34 16.24 7.86 -5.92
N GLY A 35 15.44 7.68 -4.86
CA GLY A 35 14.57 6.49 -4.80
C GLY A 35 13.43 6.57 -5.81
N GLY A 36 13.07 5.45 -6.43
CA GLY A 36 11.97 5.39 -7.40
C GLY A 36 10.65 5.89 -6.82
N HIS A 37 9.82 6.51 -7.66
CA HIS A 37 8.46 6.93 -7.30
C HIS A 37 7.51 5.73 -7.14
N PHE A 38 7.93 4.56 -7.62
CA PHE A 38 7.14 3.35 -7.86
C PHE A 38 7.81 2.13 -7.22
N GLY A 39 7.00 1.29 -6.56
CA GLY A 39 7.42 -0.01 -6.06
C GLY A 39 6.29 -1.04 -6.24
N PRO A 40 6.34 -1.90 -7.27
CA PRO A 40 5.32 -2.92 -7.46
C PRO A 40 5.56 -4.10 -6.52
N ASP A 41 4.53 -4.52 -5.80
CA ASP A 41 4.52 -5.78 -5.06
C ASP A 41 3.75 -6.84 -5.84
N PHE A 42 4.39 -7.99 -6.05
CA PHE A 42 3.80 -9.13 -6.75
C PHE A 42 3.31 -10.18 -5.74
N VAL A 43 1.99 -10.36 -5.66
CA VAL A 43 1.35 -11.34 -4.79
C VAL A 43 0.86 -12.50 -5.65
N ALA A 44 1.49 -13.67 -5.53
CA ALA A 44 1.24 -14.87 -6.35
C ALA A 44 -0.08 -15.61 -5.99
N MET A 45 -1.12 -14.85 -5.62
CA MET A 45 -2.48 -15.32 -5.35
C MET A 45 -3.46 -14.16 -5.51
N PHE A 46 -4.76 -14.45 -5.58
CA PHE A 46 -5.77 -13.40 -5.46
C PHE A 46 -5.75 -12.81 -4.05
N SER A 47 -5.53 -11.51 -3.93
CA SER A 47 -5.54 -10.81 -2.64
C SER A 47 -6.80 -9.99 -2.45
N SER A 48 -7.70 -10.45 -1.56
CA SER A 48 -8.91 -9.71 -1.19
C SER A 48 -8.62 -8.42 -0.42
N ALA A 49 -7.46 -8.32 0.24
CA ALA A 49 -7.06 -7.14 0.99
C ALA A 49 -6.84 -5.91 0.09
N PHE A 50 -6.42 -6.11 -1.15
CA PHE A 50 -6.16 -5.04 -2.13
C PHE A 50 -7.30 -4.87 -3.14
N GLN A 51 -8.42 -5.58 -2.94
CA GLN A 51 -9.56 -5.61 -3.85
C GLN A 51 -10.87 -5.40 -3.06
N CYS A 52 -10.99 -4.24 -2.41
CA CYS A 52 -12.03 -3.95 -1.41
C CYS A 52 -13.49 -4.07 -1.93
N HIS A 53 -13.69 -3.99 -3.25
CA HIS A 53 -15.01 -4.03 -3.87
C HIS A 53 -15.26 -5.26 -4.74
N TYR A 54 -14.25 -6.11 -4.97
CA TYR A 54 -14.40 -7.28 -5.82
C TYR A 54 -14.55 -8.56 -5.00
N ILE A 55 -15.42 -9.44 -5.48
CA ILE A 55 -15.63 -10.75 -4.87
C ILE A 55 -14.45 -11.67 -5.27
N THR A 56 -13.97 -12.47 -4.31
CA THR A 56 -12.94 -13.47 -4.57
C THR A 56 -13.40 -14.46 -5.65
N PRO A 57 -12.60 -14.67 -6.72
CA PRO A 57 -12.90 -15.63 -7.77
C PRO A 57 -13.08 -17.05 -7.20
N LYS A 58 -14.08 -17.78 -7.70
CA LYS A 58 -14.40 -19.14 -7.22
C LYS A 58 -13.35 -20.19 -7.62
N SER A 59 -12.59 -19.93 -8.68
CA SER A 59 -11.57 -20.84 -9.23
C SER A 59 -10.56 -20.06 -10.08
N GLY A 60 -9.35 -20.62 -10.25
CA GLY A 60 -8.30 -20.09 -11.12
C GLY A 60 -7.05 -19.65 -10.37
N CYS A 61 -5.93 -19.57 -11.10
CA CYS A 61 -4.67 -19.03 -10.60
C CYS A 61 -4.64 -17.53 -10.89
N HIS A 62 -4.27 -16.73 -9.90
CA HIS A 62 -4.29 -15.28 -9.98
C HIS A 62 -2.96 -14.72 -9.50
N LEU A 63 -2.55 -13.62 -10.11
CA LEU A 63 -1.46 -12.76 -9.65
C LEU A 63 -2.09 -11.41 -9.32
N SER A 64 -1.90 -10.92 -8.10
CA SER A 64 -2.28 -9.56 -7.72
C SER A 64 -1.02 -8.70 -7.75
N VAL A 65 -1.03 -7.66 -8.59
CA VAL A 65 0.03 -6.66 -8.66
C VAL A 65 -0.42 -5.41 -7.91
N VAL A 66 0.28 -5.05 -6.84
CA VAL A 66 -0.02 -3.86 -6.04
C VAL A 66 0.90 -2.74 -6.50
N VAL A 67 0.30 -1.71 -7.09
CA VAL A 67 1.02 -0.52 -7.56
C VAL A 67 1.08 0.48 -6.40
N GLY A 68 2.19 0.50 -5.68
CA GLY A 68 2.44 1.44 -4.59
C GLY A 68 3.09 2.73 -5.08
N PHE A 69 2.39 3.86 -4.92
CA PHE A 69 2.96 5.18 -5.16
C PHE A 69 3.60 5.71 -3.88
N LEU A 70 4.93 5.74 -3.84
CA LEU A 70 5.70 5.92 -2.60
C LEU A 70 6.01 7.38 -2.26
N ARG A 71 5.78 8.31 -3.20
CA ARG A 71 6.11 9.74 -3.04
C ARG A 71 5.06 10.65 -3.69
N PRO A 72 3.87 10.79 -3.08
CA PRO A 72 2.88 11.76 -3.52
C PRO A 72 3.35 13.20 -3.31
N GLY A 73 2.96 14.07 -4.24
CA GLY A 73 3.10 15.52 -4.17
C GLY A 73 1.87 16.22 -3.57
N SER A 74 0.75 15.52 -3.42
CA SER A 74 -0.48 16.03 -2.79
C SER A 74 -0.22 16.50 -1.35
N ASP A 75 -0.94 17.55 -0.96
CA ASP A 75 -0.95 18.01 0.42
C ASP A 75 -1.38 16.90 1.40
N PRO A 76 -0.82 16.87 2.62
CA PRO A 76 -1.12 15.85 3.58
C PRO A 76 -2.61 15.87 3.97
N GLY A 77 -3.15 14.69 4.26
CA GLY A 77 -4.47 14.56 4.86
C GLY A 77 -4.54 15.07 6.31
N GLU A 78 -5.72 14.95 6.89
CA GLU A 78 -6.01 15.42 8.24
C GLU A 78 -6.68 14.34 9.10
N VAL A 79 -6.43 14.41 10.40
CA VAL A 79 -7.12 13.61 11.41
C VAL A 79 -7.76 14.56 12.41
N THR A 80 -9.08 14.51 12.54
CA THR A 80 -9.84 15.37 13.45
C THR A 80 -10.60 14.53 14.47
N VAL A 81 -10.68 15.05 15.70
CA VAL A 81 -11.35 14.36 16.81
C VAL A 81 -12.86 14.52 16.66
N ASN A 82 -13.59 13.41 16.62
CA ASN A 82 -15.06 13.42 16.51
C ASN A 82 -15.76 13.67 17.86
N SER A 83 -15.13 13.31 18.98
CA SER A 83 -15.70 13.40 20.33
C SER A 83 -14.59 13.35 21.39
N SER A 84 -14.90 13.77 22.62
CA SER A 84 -14.01 13.58 23.78
C SER A 84 -13.99 12.13 24.30
N ASP A 85 -14.86 11.26 23.80
CA ASP A 85 -14.87 9.83 24.14
C ASP A 85 -13.73 9.09 23.41
N PRO A 86 -12.78 8.45 24.14
CA PRO A 86 -11.64 7.76 23.53
C PRO A 86 -12.01 6.50 22.73
N LEU A 87 -13.25 5.99 22.85
CA LEU A 87 -13.72 4.84 22.07
C LEU A 87 -14.28 5.25 20.70
N VAL A 88 -14.50 6.54 20.47
CA VAL A 88 -15.00 7.05 19.20
C VAL A 88 -13.83 7.20 18.22
N GLN A 89 -13.95 6.55 17.06
CA GLN A 89 -12.94 6.66 16.01
C GLN A 89 -12.87 8.12 15.51
N PRO A 90 -11.65 8.68 15.34
CA PRO A 90 -11.50 10.01 14.77
C PRO A 90 -11.93 10.04 13.30
N ASN A 91 -12.22 11.22 12.78
CA ASN A 91 -12.40 11.42 11.36
C ASN A 91 -11.02 11.42 10.68
N ILE A 92 -10.84 10.58 9.67
CA ILE A 92 -9.58 10.36 8.98
C ILE A 92 -9.80 10.70 7.51
N ASN A 93 -9.19 11.79 7.05
CA ASN A 93 -9.10 12.13 5.65
C ASN A 93 -7.66 11.88 5.16
N LEU A 94 -7.49 10.95 4.23
CA LEU A 94 -6.17 10.62 3.68
C LEU A 94 -5.72 11.61 2.59
N ASN A 95 -6.66 12.35 2.00
CA ASN A 95 -6.41 13.35 0.97
C ASN A 95 -5.59 12.82 -0.24
N PHE A 96 -5.80 11.56 -0.61
CA PHE A 96 -5.16 10.99 -1.79
C PHE A 96 -5.66 11.67 -3.07
N PHE A 97 -4.72 11.96 -3.98
CA PHE A 97 -4.99 12.62 -5.28
C PHE A 97 -5.64 14.00 -5.15
N ALA A 98 -5.27 14.76 -4.11
CA ALA A 98 -5.68 16.16 -4.02
C ALA A 98 -5.00 17.02 -5.09
N ASP A 99 -3.79 16.64 -5.52
CA ASP A 99 -3.12 17.19 -6.70
C ASP A 99 -3.28 16.22 -7.88
N ASP A 100 -3.79 16.73 -9.00
CA ASP A 100 -3.95 16.00 -10.26
C ASP A 100 -2.60 15.45 -10.78
N LEU A 101 -1.48 16.08 -10.41
CA LEU A 101 -0.14 15.62 -10.79
C LEU A 101 0.21 14.25 -10.20
N ASP A 102 -0.44 13.82 -9.10
CA ASP A 102 -0.22 12.49 -8.51
C ASP A 102 -0.96 11.37 -9.27
N ILE A 103 -1.96 11.72 -10.07
CA ILE A 103 -2.72 10.75 -10.87
C ILE A 103 -1.87 10.28 -12.06
N ILE A 104 -1.07 11.18 -12.62
CA ILE A 104 -0.21 10.90 -13.79
C ILE A 104 0.78 9.75 -13.50
N PRO A 105 1.65 9.81 -12.47
CA PRO A 105 2.59 8.74 -12.20
C PRO A 105 1.87 7.42 -11.90
N MET A 106 0.76 7.44 -11.17
CA MET A 106 0.01 6.21 -10.91
C MET A 106 -0.54 5.56 -12.19
N ARG A 107 -1.00 6.37 -13.14
CA ARG A 107 -1.45 5.88 -14.45
C ARG A 107 -0.29 5.32 -15.27
N GLU A 108 0.86 5.99 -15.29
CA GLU A 108 2.02 5.51 -16.03
C GLU A 108 2.60 4.23 -15.41
N ASP A 109 2.61 4.14 -14.08
CA ASP A 109 3.03 2.96 -13.33
C ASP A 109 2.13 1.74 -13.64
N LEU A 110 0.83 1.94 -13.80
CA LEU A 110 -0.09 0.87 -14.20
C LEU A 110 0.18 0.35 -15.62
N LYS A 111 0.75 1.15 -16.53
CA LYS A 111 1.06 0.69 -17.90
C LYS A 111 2.28 -0.21 -17.97
N VAL A 112 3.18 -0.13 -16.98
CA VAL A 112 4.43 -0.89 -16.93
C VAL A 112 4.37 -2.08 -15.98
N ALA A 113 3.30 -2.21 -15.20
CA ALA A 113 2.99 -3.31 -14.30
C ALA A 113 2.42 -4.52 -15.06
#